data_AF-A0A933M6H6-F1
#
_entry.id   AF-A0A933M6H6-F1
#
_cell.length_a   1.000
_cell.length_b   1.000
_cell.length_c   1.000
_cell.angle_alpha   90.00
_cell.angle_beta   90.00
_cell.angle_gamma   90.00
#
_symmetry.space_group_name_H-M   'P 1'
#
loop_
_entity.id
_entity.type
_entity.pdbx_description
1 polymer ?
#
loop_
_entity_poly.entity_id
_entity_poly.type
_entity_poly.pdbx_seq_one_letter_code
_entity_poly.pdbx_strand_id
1 'polypeptide(L)'
;MIVEVWSDSTEDDDRGPKFKMYRKIPSLREYVMIDQSAPYIEHYRRDGHFWVLQTLDGLEAVLRLRSLDCEIDLTEIYRQVEWAEQKPKSKKRKKS
;
A
#
# COMPACT_ATOMS: atom_id res chain seq x y z
N MET A 1 -8.02 -1.70 12.68
CA MET A 1 -7.24 -1.34 11.48
C MET A 1 -6.05 -2.27 11.41
N ILE A 2 -5.53 -2.55 10.21
CA ILE A 2 -4.27 -3.26 9.98
C ILE A 2 -3.44 -2.43 9.00
N VAL A 3 -2.14 -2.32 9.25
CA VAL A 3 -1.17 -1.63 8.38
C VAL A 3 -0.01 -2.60 8.14
N GLU A 4 0.42 -2.72 6.89
CA GLU A 4 1.51 -3.59 6.50
C GLU A 4 2.49 -2.87 5.58
N VAL A 5 3.78 -3.15 5.76
CA VAL A 5 4.88 -2.63 4.92
C VAL A 5 5.48 -3.81 4.16
N TRP A 6 5.65 -3.66 2.84
CA TRP A 6 6.06 -4.76 1.95
C TRP A 6 7.21 -4.36 1.03
N SER A 7 8.03 -5.34 0.63
CA SER A 7 9.02 -5.26 -0.46
C SER A 7 8.70 -6.17 -1.63
N ASP A 8 9.22 -5.83 -2.82
CA ASP A 8 9.24 -6.61 -4.08
C ASP A 8 9.50 -8.12 -3.91
N SER A 9 10.15 -8.56 -2.83
CA SER A 9 10.48 -9.97 -2.60
C SER A 9 9.29 -10.88 -2.27
N THR A 10 8.09 -10.32 -2.03
CA THR A 10 6.87 -11.07 -1.62
C THR A 10 5.61 -10.61 -2.38
N GLU A 11 5.79 -9.91 -3.50
CA GLU A 11 4.88 -8.90 -4.03
C GLU A 11 3.50 -9.40 -4.52
N ASP A 12 3.40 -10.59 -5.12
CA ASP A 12 2.12 -11.05 -5.70
C ASP A 12 1.48 -12.24 -4.98
N ASP A 13 2.27 -13.19 -4.49
CA ASP A 13 1.74 -14.49 -4.07
C ASP A 13 0.97 -14.42 -2.73
N ASP A 14 1.35 -13.52 -1.81
CA ASP A 14 0.78 -13.47 -0.46
C ASP A 14 -0.25 -12.34 -0.24
N ARG A 15 -0.22 -11.30 -1.08
CA ARG A 15 -1.08 -10.12 -0.92
C ARG A 15 -2.57 -10.47 -1.00
N GLY A 16 -2.95 -11.20 -2.05
CA GLY A 16 -4.33 -11.64 -2.27
C GLY A 16 -4.84 -12.56 -1.15
N PRO A 17 -4.12 -13.63 -0.79
CA PRO A 17 -4.48 -14.51 0.32
C PRO A 17 -4.64 -13.81 1.67
N LYS A 18 -3.69 -12.95 2.07
CA LYS A 18 -3.75 -12.20 3.33
C LYS A 18 -4.95 -11.26 3.38
N PHE A 19 -5.18 -10.47 2.32
CA PHE A 19 -6.36 -9.60 2.27
C PHE A 19 -7.67 -10.40 2.34
N LYS A 20 -7.76 -11.54 1.64
CA LYS A 20 -8.91 -12.46 1.73
C LYS A 20 -9.16 -12.96 3.15
N MET A 21 -8.11 -13.20 3.93
CA MET A 21 -8.21 -13.62 5.32
C MET A 21 -8.63 -12.45 6.22
N TYR A 22 -7.90 -11.34 6.18
CA TYR A 22 -8.14 -10.19 7.06
C TYR A 22 -9.51 -9.55 6.83
N ARG A 23 -9.97 -9.48 5.57
CA ARG A 23 -11.27 -8.87 5.25
C ARG A 23 -12.46 -9.63 5.84
N LYS A 24 -12.27 -10.83 6.41
CA LYS A 24 -13.31 -11.59 7.15
C LYS A 24 -13.47 -11.12 8.59
N ILE A 25 -12.51 -10.39 9.16
CA ILE A 25 -12.58 -9.87 10.53
C ILE A 25 -13.72 -8.83 10.59
N PRO A 26 -14.78 -9.02 11.42
CA PRO A 26 -15.94 -8.13 11.42
C PRO A 26 -15.61 -6.71 11.88
N SER A 27 -14.67 -6.55 12.80
CA SER A 27 -14.25 -5.24 13.33
C SER A 27 -13.24 -4.51 12.44
N LEU A 28 -12.71 -5.15 11.40
CA LEU A 28 -11.72 -4.52 10.52
C LEU A 28 -12.42 -3.50 9.60
N ARG A 29 -12.05 -2.23 9.75
CA ARG A 29 -12.60 -1.11 8.97
C ARG A 29 -11.65 -0.58 7.90
N GLU A 30 -10.35 -0.72 8.12
CA GLU A 30 -9.29 -0.18 7.26
C GLU A 30 -8.11 -1.15 7.23
N TYR A 31 -7.59 -1.37 6.03
CA TYR A 31 -6.40 -2.17 5.73
C TYR A 31 -5.51 -1.34 4.80
N VAL A 32 -4.28 -1.07 5.25
CA VAL A 32 -3.33 -0.20 4.55
C VAL A 32 -2.11 -1.02 4.17
N MET A 33 -1.72 -0.96 2.90
CA MET A 33 -0.48 -1.56 2.40
C MET A 33 0.45 -0.45 1.94
N ILE A 34 1.67 -0.46 2.46
CA ILE A 34 2.72 0.51 2.17
C ILE A 34 3.81 -0.21 1.37
N ASP A 35 4.05 0.24 0.15
CA ASP A 35 5.21 -0.17 -0.63
C ASP A 35 6.44 0.55 -0.06
N GLN A 36 7.49 -0.19 0.31
CA GLN A 36 8.73 0.43 0.79
C GLN A 36 9.71 0.80 -0.34
N SER A 37 9.48 0.30 -1.56
CA SER A 37 10.33 0.51 -2.74
C SER A 37 10.02 1.82 -3.48
N ALA A 38 8.84 2.40 -3.25
CA ALA A 38 8.36 3.65 -3.84
C ALA A 38 7.34 4.32 -2.90
N PRO A 39 7.07 5.64 -3.04
CA PRO A 39 6.03 6.32 -2.28
C PRO A 39 4.63 5.97 -2.81
N TYR A 40 4.20 4.73 -2.56
CA TYR A 40 2.96 4.17 -3.03
C TYR A 40 2.24 3.40 -1.91
N ILE A 41 0.97 3.75 -1.67
CA ILE A 41 0.14 3.17 -0.62
C ILE A 41 -1.20 2.74 -1.22
N GLU A 42 -1.66 1.57 -0.80
CA GLU A 42 -3.03 1.13 -1.05
C GLU A 42 -3.82 1.12 0.24
N HIS A 43 -4.93 1.84 0.23
CA HIS A 43 -5.83 1.96 1.36
C HIS A 43 -7.17 1.33 1.02
N TYR A 44 -7.44 0.18 1.64
CA TYR A 44 -8.73 -0.49 1.56
C TYR A 44 -9.59 -0.07 2.75
N ARG A 45 -10.72 0.56 2.48
CA ARG A 45 -11.71 0.95 3.50
C ARG A 45 -12.97 0.12 3.34
N ARG A 46 -13.48 -0.40 4.45
CA ARG A 46 -14.78 -1.08 4.47
C ARG A 46 -15.92 -0.05 4.38
N ASP A 47 -16.87 -0.33 3.49
CA ASP A 47 -18.10 0.43 3.30
C ASP A 47 -19.28 -0.55 3.25
N GLY A 48 -19.92 -0.75 4.41
CA GLY A 48 -20.88 -1.84 4.61
C GLY A 48 -20.25 -3.21 4.34
N HIS A 49 -20.72 -3.89 3.30
CA HIS A 49 -20.21 -5.18 2.85
C HIS A 49 -19.09 -5.07 1.80
N PHE A 50 -18.84 -3.85 1.29
CA PHE A 50 -17.86 -3.59 0.25
C PHE A 50 -16.53 -3.14 0.84
N TRP A 51 -15.49 -3.29 0.02
CA TRP A 51 -14.17 -2.73 0.26
C TRP A 51 -13.85 -1.78 -0.89
N VAL A 52 -13.60 -0.52 -0.54
CA VAL A 52 -13.21 0.53 -1.49
C VAL A 52 -11.69 0.65 -1.43
N LEU A 53 -11.04 0.49 -2.58
CA LEU A 53 -9.61 0.73 -2.76
C LEU A 53 -9.38 2.19 -3.14
N GLN A 54 -8.47 2.84 -2.42
CA GLN A 54 -7.86 4.10 -2.81
C GLN A 54 -6.35 3.88 -2.91
N THR A 55 -5.76 4.34 -4.01
CA THR A 55 -4.30 4.34 -4.20
C THR A 55 -3.77 5.74 -3.96
N LEU A 56 -2.65 5.83 -3.25
CA LEU A 56 -1.89 7.06 -3.05
C LEU A 56 -0.54 6.85 -3.71
N ASP A 57 -0.19 7.75 -4.62
CA ASP A 57 1.02 7.68 -5.43
C ASP A 57 1.69 9.04 -5.37
N GLY A 58 2.98 9.05 -5.02
CA GLY A 58 3.76 10.27 -4.82
C GLY A 58 3.79 10.75 -3.37
N LEU A 59 4.87 11.46 -3.01
CA LEU A 59 5.10 12.00 -1.67
C LEU A 59 4.12 13.11 -1.28
N GLU A 60 3.53 13.78 -2.27
CA GLU A 60 2.53 14.84 -2.11
C GLU A 60 1.15 14.35 -1.68
N ALA A 61 0.91 13.03 -1.71
CA ALA A 61 -0.36 12.47 -1.32
C ALA A 61 -0.53 12.44 0.21
N VAL A 62 -1.78 12.33 0.66
CA VAL A 62 -2.17 12.33 2.08
C VAL A 62 -3.03 11.12 2.40
N LEU A 63 -2.55 10.27 3.32
CA LEU A 63 -3.30 9.13 3.83
C LEU A 63 -4.31 9.60 4.88
N ARG A 64 -5.60 9.37 4.60
CA ARG A 64 -6.70 9.70 5.52
C ARG A 64 -7.23 8.45 6.20
N LEU A 65 -6.98 8.31 7.50
CA LEU A 65 -7.42 7.20 8.34
C LEU A 65 -8.73 7.56 9.04
N ARG A 66 -9.88 7.17 8.46
CA ARG A 66 -11.19 7.60 8.95
C ARG A 66 -11.57 7.01 10.32
N SER A 67 -11.08 5.81 10.65
CA SER A 67 -11.36 5.21 11.95
C SER A 67 -10.63 5.89 13.11
N LEU A 68 -9.61 6.69 12.80
CA LEU A 68 -8.80 7.45 13.77
C LEU A 68 -8.99 8.97 13.67
N ASP A 69 -9.79 9.44 12.72
CA ASP A 69 -9.94 10.87 12.39
C ASP A 69 -8.59 11.57 12.21
N CYS A 70 -7.72 10.95 11.40
CA CYS A 70 -6.32 11.34 11.26
C CYS A 70 -5.93 11.44 9.78
N GLU A 71 -5.11 12.44 9.46
CA GLU A 71 -4.47 12.61 8.16
C GLU A 71 -2.96 12.59 8.33
N ILE A 72 -2.24 11.90 7.44
CA ILE A 72 -0.79 11.74 7.48
C ILE A 72 -0.24 11.97 6.07
N ASP A 73 0.67 12.94 5.92
CA ASP A 73 1.36 13.18 4.65
C ASP A 73 2.30 12.02 4.31
N LEU A 74 2.40 11.65 3.03
CA LEU A 74 3.30 10.56 2.64
C LEU A 74 4.77 10.95 2.86
N THR A 75 5.13 12.23 2.80
CA THR A 75 6.45 12.73 3.25
C THR A 75 6.80 12.31 4.67
N GLU A 76 5.81 12.23 5.56
CA GLU A 76 6.00 11.83 6.95
C GLU A 76 6.15 10.31 7.10
N ILE A 77 5.34 9.56 6.35
CA ILE A 77 5.40 8.08 6.31
C ILE A 77 6.78 7.62 5.79
N TYR A 78 7.29 8.30 4.76
CA TYR A 78 8.54 7.94 4.08
C TYR A 78 9.76 8.73 4.54
N ARG A 79 9.67 9.49 5.65
CA ARG A 79 10.72 10.42 6.11
C ARG A 79 12.11 9.79 6.24
N GLN A 80 12.19 8.50 6.56
CA GLN A 80 13.45 7.76 6.78
C GLN A 80 13.72 6.71 5.71
N VAL A 81 13.03 6.80 4.56
CA VAL A 81 13.23 5.88 3.44
C VAL A 81 14.13 6.55 2.42
N GLU A 82 15.27 5.92 2.15
CA GLU A 82 16.19 6.33 1.09
C GLU A 82 16.05 5.35 -0.08
N TRP A 83 15.52 5.83 -1.19
CA TRP A 83 15.49 5.07 -2.43
C TRP A 83 16.79 5.32 -3.18
N ALA A 84 17.63 4.29 -3.31
CA ALA A 84 18.75 4.35 -4.23
C ALA A 84 18.20 4.62 -5.64
N GLU A 85 18.86 5.50 -6.41
CA GLU A 85 18.51 5.71 -7.82
C GLU A 85 18.50 4.35 -8.55
N GLN A 86 17.30 3.86 -8.86
CA GLN A 86 17.17 2.64 -9.63
C GLN A 86 17.64 2.93 -11.06
N LYS A 87 18.78 2.37 -11.45
CA LYS A 87 19.18 2.34 -12.86
C LYS A 87 18.01 1.77 -13.67
N PRO A 88 17.59 2.42 -14.77
CA PRO A 88 16.44 1.96 -15.54
C PRO A 88 16.61 0.48 -15.90
N LYS A 89 15.64 -0.36 -15.48
CA LYS A 89 15.62 -1.79 -15.83
C LYS A 89 15.68 -1.87 -17.36
N SER A 90 16.78 -2.42 -17.89
CA SER A 90 16.97 -2.58 -19.33
C SER A 90 15.82 -3.44 -19.87
N LYS A 91 15.05 -2.88 -20.80
CA LYS A 91 13.97 -3.63 -21.48
C LYS A 91 14.61 -4.83 -22.17
N LYS A 92 14.51 -6.03 -21.59
CA LYS A 92 14.80 -7.27 -22.31
C LYS A 92 13.82 -7.35 -23.49
N ARG A 93 14.30 -7.03 -24.69
CA ARG A 93 13.59 -7.28 -25.95
C ARG A 93 13.28 -8.78 -25.99
N LYS A 94 12.01 -9.16 -25.83
CA LYS A 94 11.53 -10.48 -26.24
C LYS A 94 11.81 -10.58 -27.75
N LYS A 95 12.81 -11.37 -28.14
CA LYS A 95 12.95 -11.81 -29.53
C LYS A 95 11.85 -12.85 -29.75
N SER A 96 11.00 -12.56 -30.73
CA SER A 96 10.02 -13.49 -31.30
C SER A 96 10.71 -14.57 -32.11
#